data_AF-A0A833H9B7-F1
#
_entry.id   AF-A0A833H9B7-F1
#
_cell.length_a   1.000
_cell.length_b   1.000
_cell.length_c   1.000
_cell.angle_alpha   90.00
_cell.angle_beta   90.00
_cell.angle_gamma   90.00
#
_symmetry.space_group_name_H-M   'P 1'
#
loop_
_entity.id
_entity.type
_entity.pdbx_description
1 polymer ?
#
loop_
_entity_poly.entity_id
_entity_poly.type
_entity_poly.pdbx_seq_one_letter_code
_entity_poly.pdbx_strand_id
1 'polypeptide(L)'
;MKHTITLGPDKWPVDQNGRRLTYWEFRRELVYYDALANFVRIIGADAESLIDIGSAGCNYITWFDWIPDRVSLDLSYPTKAPGIRPIKANFFDWKPDKAYDVVLCCQVLEHIEDVHAFARKLRSLGKRILVSVPHMWKAGSIPGHVNDPVSLADVEAWFGQKPHYSMVVTEPFGEERLFCFWNYGPKIDTTNTSLMNALATHPINPI
;
A
#
# COMPACT_ATOMS: atom_id res chain seq x y z
N MET A 1 21.28 10.46 4.31
CA MET A 1 21.93 9.29 3.65
C MET A 1 20.85 8.52 2.93
N LYS A 2 21.02 8.20 1.64
CA LYS A 2 20.02 7.44 0.86
C LYS A 2 20.27 5.94 1.04
N HIS A 3 19.49 5.29 1.91
CA HIS A 3 19.47 3.83 2.00
C HIS A 3 18.12 3.32 1.50
N THR A 4 17.91 3.39 0.18
CA THR A 4 16.86 2.60 -0.47
C THR A 4 17.40 1.18 -0.59
N ILE A 5 16.89 0.24 0.20
CA ILE A 5 17.31 -1.15 0.16
C ILE A 5 16.32 -1.91 -0.70
N THR A 6 16.52 -1.82 -2.01
CA THR A 6 16.16 -2.92 -2.89
C THR A 6 17.16 -4.03 -2.62
N LEU A 7 16.70 -5.26 -2.37
CA LEU A 7 17.54 -6.43 -2.66
C LEU A 7 18.15 -6.16 -4.04
N GLY A 8 19.48 -6.14 -4.14
CA GLY A 8 20.14 -5.93 -5.43
C GLY A 8 19.58 -6.94 -6.45
N PRO A 9 19.47 -6.57 -7.73
CA PRO A 9 18.89 -7.46 -8.75
C PRO A 9 19.52 -8.86 -8.70
N ASP A 10 20.82 -8.94 -8.39
CA ASP A 10 21.64 -10.13 -8.21
C ASP A 10 21.12 -11.15 -7.18
N LYS A 11 20.23 -10.75 -6.27
CA LYS A 11 19.62 -11.62 -5.26
C LYS A 11 18.19 -12.07 -5.56
N TRP A 12 17.59 -11.61 -6.65
CA TRP A 12 16.23 -12.00 -7.02
C TRP A 12 16.19 -13.41 -7.64
N PRO A 13 15.11 -14.20 -7.40
CA PRO A 13 14.97 -15.52 -8.00
C PRO A 13 15.03 -15.49 -9.52
N VAL A 14 15.39 -16.63 -10.11
CA VAL A 14 15.34 -16.84 -11.56
C VAL A 14 14.13 -17.70 -11.90
N ASP A 15 13.46 -17.39 -13.01
CA ASP A 15 12.39 -18.22 -13.56
C ASP A 15 12.93 -19.50 -14.22
N GLN A 16 12.03 -20.37 -14.66
CA GLN A 16 12.34 -21.63 -15.33
C GLN A 16 13.19 -21.47 -16.61
N ASN A 17 13.27 -20.27 -17.18
CA ASN A 17 14.06 -19.95 -18.37
C ASN A 17 15.41 -19.28 -18.00
N GLY A 18 15.75 -19.20 -16.72
CA GLY A 18 16.97 -18.56 -16.23
C GLY A 18 16.92 -17.03 -16.21
N ARG A 19 15.75 -16.42 -16.46
CA ARG A 19 15.58 -14.97 -16.39
C ARG A 19 15.34 -14.55 -14.94
N ARG A 20 16.08 -13.54 -14.51
CA ARG A 20 15.97 -12.94 -13.18
C ARG A 20 14.65 -12.17 -13.07
N LEU A 21 13.83 -12.54 -12.09
CA LEU A 21 12.57 -11.87 -11.79
C LEU A 21 12.83 -10.47 -11.27
N THR A 22 11.99 -9.52 -11.63
CA THR A 22 11.95 -8.18 -11.02
C THR A 22 11.38 -8.24 -9.60
N TYR A 23 11.62 -7.18 -8.81
CA TYR A 23 11.02 -7.02 -7.48
C TYR A 23 9.50 -7.27 -7.46
N TRP A 24 8.78 -6.69 -8.43
CA TRP A 24 7.33 -6.85 -8.54
C TRP A 24 6.93 -8.28 -8.93
N GLU A 25 7.59 -8.88 -9.93
CA GLU A 25 7.27 -10.24 -10.38
C GLU A 25 7.42 -11.29 -9.27
N PHE A 26 8.37 -11.10 -8.36
CA PHE A 26 8.51 -11.99 -7.21
C PHE A 26 7.42 -11.80 -6.16
N ARG A 27 6.95 -10.56 -5.96
CA ARG A 27 6.03 -10.23 -4.86
C ARG A 27 4.55 -10.34 -5.24
N ARG A 28 4.21 -10.26 -6.53
CA ARG A 28 2.81 -10.13 -6.99
C ARG A 28 1.88 -11.30 -6.64
N GLU A 29 2.43 -12.45 -6.26
CA GLU A 29 1.68 -13.65 -5.86
C GLU A 29 1.49 -13.78 -4.34
N LEU A 30 1.95 -12.80 -3.57
CA LEU A 30 1.79 -12.81 -2.11
C LEU A 30 0.31 -12.62 -1.72
N VAL A 31 -0.13 -13.35 -0.70
CA VAL A 31 -1.52 -13.35 -0.21
C VAL A 31 -1.93 -11.95 0.26
N TYR A 32 -0.99 -11.15 0.75
CA TYR A 32 -1.28 -9.77 1.13
C TYR A 32 -1.80 -8.93 -0.04
N TYR A 33 -1.40 -9.20 -1.29
CA TYR A 33 -1.90 -8.45 -2.43
C TYR A 33 -3.34 -8.80 -2.78
N ASP A 34 -3.73 -10.06 -2.61
CA ASP A 34 -5.14 -10.46 -2.73
C ASP A 34 -6.00 -9.77 -1.66
N ALA A 35 -5.50 -9.70 -0.43
CA ALA A 35 -6.15 -8.96 0.64
C ALA A 35 -6.26 -7.47 0.30
N LEU A 36 -5.16 -6.83 -0.13
CA LEU A 36 -5.13 -5.43 -0.56
C LEU A 36 -6.19 -5.17 -1.63
N ALA A 37 -6.21 -5.99 -2.67
CA ALA A 37 -7.09 -5.78 -3.81
C ALA A 37 -8.57 -5.94 -3.44
N ASN A 38 -8.90 -6.90 -2.58
CA ASN A 38 -10.26 -7.03 -2.03
C ASN A 38 -10.66 -5.86 -1.13
N PHE A 39 -9.74 -5.33 -0.32
CA PHE A 39 -10.01 -4.11 0.45
C PHE A 39 -10.34 -2.93 -0.47
N VAL A 40 -9.52 -2.70 -1.50
CA VAL A 40 -9.70 -1.56 -2.41
C VAL A 40 -11.00 -1.69 -3.21
N ARG A 41 -11.43 -2.89 -3.61
CA ARG A 41 -12.75 -3.09 -4.23
C ARG A 41 -13.89 -2.62 -3.33
N ILE A 42 -13.80 -2.89 -2.04
CA ILE A 42 -14.84 -2.54 -1.06
C ILE A 42 -14.79 -1.04 -0.75
N ILE A 43 -13.61 -0.53 -0.36
CA ILE A 43 -13.49 0.85 0.11
C ILE A 43 -13.37 1.86 -1.04
N GLY A 44 -13.14 1.40 -2.27
CA GLY A 44 -12.95 2.22 -3.46
C GLY A 44 -14.01 1.99 -4.52
N ALA A 45 -15.12 1.32 -4.20
CA ALA A 45 -16.16 0.98 -5.16
C ALA A 45 -16.72 2.19 -5.92
N ASP A 46 -16.82 3.33 -5.24
CA ASP A 46 -17.30 4.64 -5.68
C ASP A 46 -16.16 5.70 -5.74
N ALA A 47 -14.90 5.27 -5.72
CA ALA A 47 -13.77 6.20 -5.72
C ALA A 47 -13.50 6.73 -7.13
N GLU A 48 -13.31 8.05 -7.22
CA GLU A 48 -12.90 8.74 -8.45
C GLU A 48 -11.39 8.97 -8.50
N SER A 49 -10.72 8.85 -7.34
CA SER A 49 -9.29 9.09 -7.21
C SER A 49 -8.60 8.19 -6.19
N LEU A 50 -7.43 7.69 -6.57
CA LEU A 50 -6.57 6.86 -5.73
C LEU A 50 -5.13 7.33 -5.82
N ILE A 51 -4.44 7.41 -4.68
CA ILE A 51 -3.00 7.62 -4.61
C ILE A 51 -2.30 6.52 -3.83
N ASP A 52 -1.22 5.99 -4.39
CA ASP A 52 -0.33 5.01 -3.76
C ASP A 52 0.99 5.68 -3.37
N ILE A 53 1.24 5.74 -2.06
CA ILE A 53 2.41 6.38 -1.47
C ILE A 53 3.49 5.32 -1.22
N GLY A 54 4.69 5.55 -1.75
CA GLY A 54 5.84 4.65 -1.63
C GLY A 54 5.70 3.39 -2.48
N SER A 55 5.21 3.53 -3.72
CA SER A 55 4.84 2.39 -4.55
C SER A 55 5.99 1.44 -4.92
N ALA A 56 7.25 1.89 -4.85
CA ALA A 56 8.44 1.12 -5.21
C ALA A 56 8.36 0.40 -6.57
N GLY A 57 7.59 0.93 -7.52
CA GLY A 57 7.38 0.38 -8.86
C GLY A 57 6.46 -0.85 -8.89
N CYS A 58 5.70 -1.10 -7.84
CA CYS A 58 4.72 -2.18 -7.79
C CYS A 58 3.50 -1.83 -8.65
N ASN A 59 3.10 -2.76 -9.52
CA ASN A 59 2.01 -2.50 -10.48
C ASN A 59 0.62 -2.80 -9.93
N TYR A 60 0.43 -3.19 -8.66
CA TYR A 60 -0.92 -3.49 -8.13
C TYR A 60 -1.91 -2.34 -8.29
N ILE A 61 -1.45 -1.08 -8.35
CA ILE A 61 -2.32 0.07 -8.60
C ILE A 61 -3.06 -0.03 -9.95
N THR A 62 -2.53 -0.77 -10.92
CA THR A 62 -3.19 -0.99 -12.21
C THR A 62 -4.37 -1.94 -12.13
N TRP A 63 -4.53 -2.65 -11.01
CA TRP A 63 -5.68 -3.54 -10.78
C TRP A 63 -6.97 -2.79 -10.47
N PHE A 64 -6.87 -1.48 -10.20
CA PHE A 64 -8.00 -0.64 -9.79
C PHE A 64 -8.51 0.21 -10.97
N ASP A 65 -8.70 -0.44 -12.13
CA ASP A 65 -8.94 0.21 -13.42
C ASP A 65 -10.24 1.04 -13.47
N TRP A 66 -11.22 0.72 -12.61
CA TRP A 66 -12.46 1.47 -12.43
C TRP A 66 -12.28 2.84 -11.77
N ILE A 67 -11.16 3.11 -11.09
CA ILE A 67 -10.87 4.41 -10.44
C ILE A 67 -10.13 5.32 -11.42
N PRO A 68 -10.76 6.30 -12.07
CA PRO A 68 -10.19 6.96 -13.25
C PRO A 68 -8.91 7.76 -13.00
N ASP A 69 -8.75 8.44 -11.86
CA ASP A 69 -7.51 9.15 -11.53
C ASP A 69 -6.66 8.37 -10.51
N ARG A 70 -5.61 7.72 -11.01
CA ARG A 70 -4.66 6.97 -10.18
C ARG A 70 -3.29 7.61 -10.21
N VAL A 71 -2.74 7.83 -9.03
CA VAL A 71 -1.45 8.46 -8.82
C VAL A 71 -0.53 7.51 -8.08
N SER A 72 0.70 7.40 -8.55
CA SER A 72 1.76 6.67 -7.84
C SER A 72 2.85 7.66 -7.45
N LEU A 73 3.08 7.82 -6.15
CA LEU A 73 4.10 8.70 -5.60
C LEU A 73 5.19 7.88 -4.93
N ASP A 74 6.43 8.10 -5.33
CA ASP A 74 7.57 7.44 -4.70
C ASP A 74 8.83 8.32 -4.80
N LEU A 75 9.75 8.17 -3.84
CA LEU A 75 11.01 8.92 -3.83
C LEU A 75 11.93 8.54 -5.00
N SER A 76 11.90 7.29 -5.42
CA SER A 76 12.86 6.69 -6.35
C SER A 76 12.20 6.11 -7.59
N TYR A 77 11.19 5.27 -7.41
CA TYR A 77 10.60 4.40 -8.42
C TYR A 77 9.06 4.47 -8.41
N PRO A 78 8.45 5.61 -8.77
CA PRO A 78 6.99 5.64 -8.90
C PRO A 78 6.57 4.70 -10.02
N THR A 79 5.43 4.03 -9.83
CA THR A 79 4.86 3.08 -10.78
C THR A 79 4.49 3.79 -12.08
N LYS A 80 4.98 3.27 -13.20
CA LYS A 80 4.73 3.80 -14.54
C LYS A 80 3.93 2.79 -15.36
N ALA A 81 2.66 3.08 -15.58
CA ALA A 81 1.76 2.24 -16.36
C ALA A 81 0.69 3.11 -17.05
N PRO A 82 0.02 2.60 -18.11
CA PRO A 82 -1.10 3.31 -18.74
C PRO A 82 -2.17 3.70 -17.72
N GLY A 83 -2.64 4.94 -17.79
CA GLY A 83 -3.68 5.46 -16.89
C GLY A 83 -3.23 5.66 -15.44
N ILE A 84 -1.92 5.62 -15.16
CA ILE A 84 -1.32 5.97 -13.85
C ILE A 84 -0.45 7.21 -14.03
N ARG A 85 -0.60 8.20 -13.15
CA ARG A 85 0.26 9.39 -13.09
C ARG A 85 1.43 9.16 -12.12
N PRO A 86 2.67 8.98 -12.60
CA PRO A 86 3.83 8.81 -11.73
C PRO A 86 4.34 10.16 -11.20
N ILE A 87 4.60 10.23 -9.90
CA ILE A 87 5.19 11.40 -9.23
C ILE A 87 6.45 10.94 -8.52
N LYS A 88 7.62 11.39 -8.99
CA LYS A 88 8.89 11.17 -8.30
C LYS A 88 9.17 12.34 -7.36
N ALA A 89 8.89 12.17 -6.08
CA ALA A 89 9.09 13.22 -5.08
C ALA A 89 9.30 12.64 -3.67
N ASN A 90 9.93 13.43 -2.80
CA ASN A 90 9.90 13.15 -1.37
C ASN A 90 8.48 13.43 -0.85
N PHE A 91 7.89 12.43 -0.18
CA PHE A 91 6.55 12.55 0.38
C PHE A 91 6.43 13.72 1.35
N PHE A 92 7.45 14.04 2.15
CA PHE A 92 7.41 15.17 3.09
C PHE A 92 7.31 16.53 2.38
N ASP A 93 7.98 16.68 1.24
CA ASP A 93 8.07 17.95 0.51
C ASP A 93 6.96 18.12 -0.53
N TRP A 94 6.44 17.01 -1.05
CA TRP A 94 5.40 17.01 -2.07
C TRP A 94 4.09 17.62 -1.55
N LYS A 95 3.46 18.48 -2.36
CA LYS A 95 2.17 19.09 -2.02
C LYS A 95 1.06 18.42 -2.84
N PRO A 96 0.01 17.89 -2.20
CA PRO A 96 -1.11 17.35 -2.93
C PRO A 96 -1.83 18.44 -3.72
N ASP A 97 -2.24 18.09 -4.93
CA ASP A 97 -3.10 18.89 -5.80
C ASP A 97 -4.57 18.82 -5.38
N LYS A 98 -4.96 17.76 -4.67
CA LYS A 98 -6.31 17.54 -4.13
C LYS A 98 -6.29 16.53 -2.97
N ALA A 99 -7.43 16.39 -2.31
CA ALA A 99 -7.70 15.21 -1.49
C ALA A 99 -8.13 14.04 -2.40
N TYR A 100 -7.64 12.85 -2.11
CA TYR A 100 -7.94 11.61 -2.82
C TYR A 100 -9.05 10.85 -2.12
N ASP A 101 -9.84 10.07 -2.86
CA ASP A 101 -10.88 9.23 -2.26
C ASP A 101 -10.26 8.06 -1.52
N VAL A 102 -9.24 7.43 -2.11
CA VAL A 102 -8.46 6.32 -1.54
C VAL A 102 -6.97 6.67 -1.48
N VAL A 103 -6.34 6.45 -0.33
CA VAL A 103 -4.90 6.57 -0.11
C VAL A 103 -4.36 5.20 0.30
N LEU A 104 -3.39 4.69 -0.44
CA LEU A 104 -2.64 3.48 -0.12
C LEU A 104 -1.25 3.85 0.40
N CYS A 105 -0.78 3.12 1.40
CA CYS A 105 0.58 3.23 1.92
C CYS A 105 1.01 1.85 2.41
N CYS A 106 1.57 1.04 1.52
CA CYS A 106 1.85 -0.37 1.76
C CYS A 106 3.34 -0.62 1.88
N GLN A 107 3.79 -1.08 3.05
CA GLN A 107 5.20 -1.42 3.31
C GLN A 107 6.14 -0.22 3.17
N VAL A 108 5.77 0.88 3.82
CA VAL A 108 6.50 2.15 3.77
C VAL A 108 6.87 2.63 5.16
N LEU A 109 5.94 2.57 6.12
CA LEU A 109 6.11 3.20 7.43
C LEU A 109 7.27 2.59 8.24
N GLU A 110 7.61 1.33 8.01
CA GLU A 110 8.77 0.65 8.60
C GLU A 110 10.10 1.34 8.29
N HIS A 111 10.17 2.11 7.21
CA HIS A 111 11.37 2.80 6.73
C HIS A 111 11.46 4.28 7.17
N ILE A 112 10.42 4.83 7.79
CA ILE A 112 10.31 6.28 8.01
C ILE A 112 10.85 6.68 9.38
N GLU A 113 11.87 7.54 9.41
CA GLU A 113 12.44 8.08 10.65
C GLU A 113 11.43 8.94 11.44
N ASP A 114 10.78 9.93 10.81
CA ASP A 114 9.70 10.72 11.41
C ASP A 114 8.32 10.18 11.01
N VAL A 115 8.03 8.96 11.48
CA VAL A 115 6.80 8.23 11.14
C VAL A 115 5.53 8.96 11.61
N HIS A 116 5.59 9.71 12.72
CA HIS A 116 4.45 10.49 13.21
C HIS A 116 4.12 11.67 12.28
N ALA A 117 5.12 12.41 11.79
CA ALA A 117 4.86 13.46 10.80
C ALA A 117 4.34 12.89 9.47
N PHE A 118 4.88 11.73 9.06
CA PHE A 118 4.42 11.02 7.88
C PHE A 118 2.95 10.59 8.01
N ALA A 119 2.57 9.97 9.12
CA ALA A 119 1.20 9.52 9.39
C ALA A 119 0.21 10.69 9.46
N ARG A 120 0.59 11.81 10.09
CA ARG A 120 -0.24 13.04 10.08
C ARG A 120 -0.46 13.57 8.66
N LYS A 121 0.58 13.55 7.82
CA LYS A 121 0.44 13.96 6.42
C LYS A 121 -0.42 13.00 5.62
N LEU A 122 -0.23 11.68 5.77
CA LEU A 122 -1.10 10.66 5.17
C LEU A 122 -2.57 10.93 5.50
N ARG A 123 -2.88 11.18 6.77
CA ARG A 123 -4.24 11.49 7.25
C ARG A 123 -4.87 12.68 6.52
N SER A 124 -4.08 13.67 6.12
CA SER A 124 -4.57 14.86 5.39
C SER A 124 -4.86 14.61 3.91
N LEU A 125 -4.40 13.49 3.34
CA LEU A 125 -4.43 13.28 1.89
C LEU A 125 -5.73 12.75 1.34
N GLY A 126 -6.58 12.13 2.16
CA GLY A 126 -7.76 11.51 1.59
C GLY A 126 -8.80 11.06 2.58
N LYS A 127 -9.94 10.68 2.00
CA LYS A 127 -11.14 10.27 2.72
C LYS A 127 -10.99 8.88 3.31
N ARG A 128 -10.35 7.96 2.59
CA ARG A 128 -10.20 6.55 2.98
C ARG A 128 -8.73 6.19 2.88
N ILE A 129 -8.16 5.69 3.97
CA ILE A 129 -6.73 5.41 4.06
C ILE A 129 -6.55 3.95 4.44
N LEU A 130 -5.80 3.23 3.61
CA LEU A 130 -5.40 1.85 3.85
C LEU A 130 -3.89 1.78 3.92
N VAL A 131 -3.40 1.37 5.09
CA VAL A 131 -1.97 1.19 5.36
C VAL A 131 -1.71 -0.29 5.57
N SER A 132 -0.56 -0.77 5.08
CA SER A 132 -0.02 -2.05 5.52
C SER A 132 1.43 -1.92 5.98
N VAL A 133 1.79 -2.66 7.01
CA VAL A 133 3.17 -2.74 7.55
C VAL A 133 3.56 -4.20 7.80
N PRO A 134 4.85 -4.55 7.77
CA PRO A 134 5.32 -5.84 8.27
C PRO A 134 4.91 -6.00 9.74
N HIS A 135 4.17 -7.05 10.08
CA HIS A 135 3.64 -7.23 11.44
C HIS A 135 4.63 -8.01 12.29
N MET A 136 5.13 -7.41 13.37
CA MET A 136 6.02 -8.04 14.35
C MET A 136 7.28 -8.69 13.74
N TRP A 137 7.73 -8.20 12.58
CA TRP A 137 8.98 -8.63 11.97
C TRP A 137 10.16 -8.32 12.89
N LYS A 138 11.13 -9.23 12.98
CA LYS A 138 12.25 -9.07 13.91
C LYS A 138 13.08 -7.84 13.56
N ALA A 139 13.32 -6.96 14.53
CA ALA A 139 14.22 -5.82 14.37
C ALA A 139 15.57 -6.22 13.77
N GLY A 140 16.03 -5.46 12.78
CA GLY A 140 17.30 -5.71 12.08
C GLY A 140 17.32 -6.92 11.15
N SER A 141 16.21 -7.64 10.98
CA SER A 141 16.12 -8.73 9.99
C SER A 141 16.12 -8.22 8.56
N ILE A 142 15.54 -7.05 8.32
CA ILE A 142 15.53 -6.37 7.03
C ILE A 142 16.30 -5.04 7.16
N PRO A 143 17.38 -4.86 6.40
CA PRO A 143 18.09 -3.59 6.40
C PRO A 143 17.16 -2.43 5.98
N GLY A 144 17.26 -1.31 6.69
CA GLY A 144 16.47 -0.10 6.41
C GLY A 144 15.07 -0.08 7.03
N HIS A 145 14.64 -1.18 7.68
CA HIS A 145 13.47 -1.15 8.55
C HIS A 145 13.90 -0.58 9.91
N VAL A 146 13.62 0.70 10.12
CA VAL A 146 14.00 1.42 11.35
C VAL A 146 12.94 1.29 12.45
N ASN A 147 11.70 0.95 12.08
CA ASN A 147 10.58 0.83 13.02
C ASN A 147 10.19 -0.62 13.34
N ASP A 148 10.86 -1.63 12.79
CA ASP A 148 10.60 -3.03 13.15
C ASP A 148 11.04 -3.32 14.61
N PRO A 149 10.29 -4.14 15.38
CA PRO A 149 8.99 -4.72 15.04
C PRO A 149 7.84 -3.69 15.12
N VAL A 150 6.83 -3.87 14.25
CA VAL A 150 5.62 -3.02 14.26
C VAL A 150 4.40 -3.79 14.74
N SER A 151 3.76 -3.28 15.80
CA SER A 151 2.48 -3.76 16.32
C SER A 151 1.32 -2.83 15.93
N LEU A 152 0.08 -3.27 16.20
CA LEU A 152 -1.10 -2.39 16.07
C LEU A 152 -0.99 -1.15 16.96
N ALA A 153 -0.50 -1.28 18.18
CA ALA A 153 -0.37 -0.14 19.10
C ALA A 153 0.60 0.93 18.58
N ASP A 154 1.66 0.53 17.89
CA ASP A 154 2.60 1.46 17.26
C ASP A 154 1.90 2.25 16.14
N VAL A 155 1.17 1.55 15.27
CA VAL A 155 0.39 2.20 14.19
C VAL A 155 -0.67 3.14 14.76
N GLU A 156 -1.38 2.75 15.81
CA GLU A 156 -2.34 3.62 16.52
C GLU A 156 -1.67 4.88 17.06
N ALA A 157 -0.47 4.74 17.65
CA ALA A 157 0.30 5.86 18.18
C ALA A 157 0.81 6.79 17.07
N TRP A 158 1.25 6.25 15.93
CA TRP A 158 1.71 7.04 14.78
C TRP A 158 0.59 7.92 14.20
N PHE A 159 -0.61 7.34 14.06
CA PHE A 159 -1.79 8.04 13.54
C PHE A 159 -2.52 8.89 14.60
N GLY A 160 -2.21 8.68 15.88
CA GLY A 160 -2.84 9.34 17.02
C GLY A 160 -4.30 8.92 17.24
N GLN A 161 -4.73 7.80 16.64
CA GLN A 161 -6.07 7.25 16.78
C GLN A 161 -6.14 5.81 16.28
N LYS A 162 -7.13 5.06 16.77
CA LYS A 162 -7.40 3.69 16.32
C LYS A 162 -7.86 3.65 14.86
N PRO A 163 -7.45 2.64 14.07
CA PRO A 163 -8.10 2.36 12.80
C PRO A 163 -9.56 1.97 13.01
N HIS A 164 -10.40 2.26 12.03
CA HIS A 164 -11.79 1.79 12.02
C HIS A 164 -11.87 0.28 11.79
N TYR A 165 -10.85 -0.28 11.13
CA TYR A 165 -10.68 -1.71 10.94
C TYR A 165 -9.19 -2.05 10.84
N SER A 166 -8.78 -3.17 11.43
CA SER A 166 -7.44 -3.71 11.27
C SER A 166 -7.49 -5.23 11.17
N MET A 167 -6.56 -5.82 10.42
CA MET A 167 -6.39 -7.26 10.36
C MET A 167 -4.95 -7.64 10.09
N VAL A 168 -4.57 -8.84 10.51
CA VAL A 168 -3.30 -9.45 10.15
C VAL A 168 -3.54 -10.42 9.00
N VAL A 169 -2.79 -10.26 7.91
CA VAL A 169 -2.72 -11.22 6.81
C VAL A 169 -1.45 -12.03 6.99
N THR A 170 -1.60 -13.34 7.06
CA THR A 170 -0.49 -14.28 7.21
C THR A 170 -0.20 -14.93 5.85
N GLU A 171 1.02 -14.78 5.36
CA GLU A 171 1.51 -15.50 4.19
C GLU A 171 1.62 -17.02 4.49
N PRO A 172 1.58 -17.90 3.48
CA PRO A 172 1.63 -19.35 3.69
C PRO A 172 2.85 -19.85 4.47
N PHE A 173 3.95 -19.06 4.48
CA PHE A 173 5.21 -19.39 5.14
C PHE A 173 5.42 -18.65 6.47
N GLY A 174 4.41 -17.92 6.94
CA GLY A 174 4.35 -17.36 8.29
C GLY A 174 4.66 -15.88 8.39
N GLU A 175 5.09 -15.21 7.32
CA GLU A 175 5.24 -13.76 7.32
C GLU A 175 3.90 -13.05 7.46
N GLU A 176 3.81 -12.13 8.42
CA GLU A 176 2.57 -11.41 8.66
C GLU A 176 2.61 -9.97 8.16
N ARG A 177 1.43 -9.45 7.78
CA ARG A 177 1.18 -8.08 7.34
C ARG A 177 0.00 -7.51 8.09
N LEU A 178 0.22 -6.43 8.83
CA LEU A 178 -0.84 -5.72 9.52
C LEU A 178 -1.43 -4.69 8.55
N PHE A 179 -2.71 -4.84 8.25
CA PHE A 179 -3.52 -3.85 7.56
C PHE A 179 -4.27 -2.99 8.57
N CYS A 180 -4.30 -1.68 8.34
CA CYS A 180 -5.06 -0.71 9.12
C CYS A 180 -5.82 0.23 8.18
N PHE A 181 -7.10 0.41 8.45
CA PHE A 181 -8.02 1.20 7.64
C PHE A 181 -8.66 2.33 8.43
N TRP A 182 -8.67 3.53 7.85
CA TRP A 182 -9.43 4.68 8.37
C TRP A 182 -10.38 5.24 7.33
N ASN A 183 -11.60 5.56 7.75
CA ASN A 183 -12.56 6.33 6.96
C ASN A 183 -12.81 7.70 7.61
N TYR A 184 -12.43 8.75 6.91
CA TYR A 184 -12.71 10.16 7.21
C TYR A 184 -13.77 10.75 6.27
N GLY A 185 -14.22 9.97 5.28
CA GLY A 185 -15.28 10.35 4.35
C GLY A 185 -16.68 9.92 4.79
N PRO A 186 -17.65 9.95 3.86
CA PRO A 186 -18.96 9.37 4.07
C PRO A 186 -18.87 7.89 4.48
N LYS A 187 -19.88 7.44 5.23
CA LYS A 187 -19.99 6.02 5.61
C LYS A 187 -20.03 5.16 4.35
N ILE A 188 -19.18 4.13 4.32
CA ILE A 188 -19.19 3.11 3.26
C ILE A 188 -20.42 2.23 3.48
N ASP A 189 -21.16 1.94 2.41
CA ASP A 189 -22.23 0.94 2.46
C ASP A 189 -21.62 -0.46 2.50
N THR A 190 -21.70 -1.09 3.68
CA THR A 190 -21.17 -2.42 3.94
C THR A 190 -22.26 -3.49 3.96
N THR A 191 -23.42 -3.24 3.35
CA THR A 191 -24.44 -4.30 3.18
C THR A 191 -23.90 -5.42 2.29
N ASN A 192 -24.30 -6.67 2.55
CA ASN A 192 -23.85 -7.82 1.76
C ASN A 192 -24.10 -7.62 0.25
N THR A 193 -25.23 -7.00 -0.11
CA THR A 193 -25.55 -6.68 -1.51
C THR A 193 -24.54 -5.71 -2.11
N SER A 194 -24.24 -4.61 -1.43
CA SER A 194 -23.26 -3.61 -1.92
C SER A 194 -21.84 -4.17 -1.97
N LEU A 195 -21.45 -5.00 -0.99
CA LEU A 195 -20.16 -5.70 -0.99
C LEU A 195 -20.05 -6.68 -2.17
N MET A 196 -21.04 -7.54 -2.36
CA MET A 196 -21.04 -8.52 -3.46
C MET A 196 -21.10 -7.83 -4.82
N ASN A 197 -21.83 -6.71 -4.94
CA ASN A 197 -21.84 -5.90 -6.14
C ASN A 197 -20.46 -5.29 -6.41
N ALA A 198 -19.82 -4.66 -5.42
CA ALA A 198 -18.49 -4.09 -5.58
C ALA A 198 -17.46 -5.15 -6.00
N LEU A 199 -17.54 -6.36 -5.44
CA LEU A 199 -16.72 -7.47 -5.89
C LEU A 199 -17.09 -7.86 -7.33
N ALA A 200 -18.36 -8.05 -7.67
CA ALA A 200 -18.76 -8.47 -9.00
C ALA A 200 -18.43 -7.46 -10.12
N THR A 201 -18.57 -6.15 -9.86
CA THR A 201 -18.41 -5.09 -10.89
C THR A 201 -16.96 -4.70 -11.12
N HIS A 202 -16.08 -4.98 -10.16
CA HIS A 202 -14.67 -4.58 -10.18
C HIS A 202 -13.77 -5.81 -10.17
N PRO A 203 -13.68 -6.56 -11.29
CA PRO A 203 -12.79 -7.71 -11.39
C PRO A 203 -11.34 -7.26 -11.33
N ILE A 204 -10.53 -7.93 -10.50
CA ILE A 204 -9.08 -7.73 -10.49
C ILE A 204 -8.51 -8.50 -11.67
N ASN A 205 -7.79 -7.80 -12.54
CA ASN A 205 -6.98 -8.41 -13.59
C ASN A 205 -5.51 -8.37 -13.13
N PRO A 206 -5.00 -9.42 -12.46
CA PRO A 206 -3.59 -9.48 -12.11
C PRO A 206 -2.79 -9.72 -13.40
N ILE A 207 -2.43 -8.64 -14.11
CA ILE A 207 -1.54 -8.67 -15.29
C ILE A 207 -0.15 -9.06 -14.86
#